data_AF-A0A9D9PRR5-F1
#
_entry.id   AF-A0A9D9PRR5-F1
#
_cell.length_a   1.000
_cell.length_b   1.000
_cell.length_c   1.000
_cell.angle_alpha   90.00
_cell.angle_beta   90.00
_cell.angle_gamma   90.00
#
_symmetry.space_group_name_H-M   'P 1'
#
loop_
_entity.id
_entity.type
_entity.pdbx_description
1 polymer ?
#
loop_
_entity_poly.entity_id
_entity_poly.type
_entity_poly.pdbx_seq_one_letter_code
_entity_poly.pdbx_strand_id
1 'polypeptide(L)'
;MSFLSKLFHKNENKAHQNENKTPEKIRIETEFATFIYIDNAPAEIGYEAELNWYDVPEDEMERLNYYPVGCYIDCNTPETTDASICLERITRLFEDRYRTDFQVKNTVAQHFTGDNGLIKTLRGEMMTKQELIDELEIRFISVYRDGRTAYSLNQYSLDIDYSSDVHIIFDKDNNYTVQNDREFYNFQQR
;
A
#
# COMPACT_ATOMS: atom_id res chain seq x y z
N MET A 1 0.19 1.18 -82.88
CA MET A 1 0.86 1.14 -81.56
C MET A 1 -0.21 0.75 -80.55
N SER A 2 -0.40 -0.54 -80.23
CA SER A 2 0.38 -1.33 -79.25
C SER A 2 0.22 -0.75 -77.83
N PHE A 3 -0.11 -1.46 -76.74
CA PHE A 3 -0.54 -2.84 -76.46
C PHE A 3 -1.07 -2.84 -74.99
N LEU A 4 -1.98 -3.75 -74.67
CA LEU A 4 -2.41 -4.29 -73.36
C LEU A 4 -1.62 -3.96 -72.06
N SER A 5 -2.35 -3.69 -70.95
CA SER A 5 -2.42 -4.49 -69.70
C SER A 5 -3.05 -3.67 -68.57
N LYS A 6 -4.27 -3.99 -68.12
CA LYS A 6 -4.62 -4.89 -66.99
C LYS A 6 -4.24 -4.35 -65.60
N LEU A 7 -5.31 -4.15 -64.82
CA LEU A 7 -5.46 -4.44 -63.38
C LEU A 7 -4.21 -4.25 -62.52
N PHE A 8 -4.17 -3.14 -61.78
CA PHE A 8 -3.77 -3.21 -60.37
C PHE A 8 -4.71 -2.32 -59.56
N HIS A 9 -5.69 -2.95 -58.89
CA HIS A 9 -6.22 -2.44 -57.64
C HIS A 9 -5.05 -2.39 -56.67
N LYS A 10 -4.50 -1.21 -56.41
CA LYS A 10 -3.63 -1.00 -55.27
C LYS A 10 -4.46 -0.31 -54.20
N ASN A 11 -4.97 -1.12 -53.28
CA ASN A 11 -5.36 -0.69 -51.96
C ASN A 11 -4.19 0.13 -51.40
N GLU A 12 -4.30 1.45 -51.43
CA GLU A 12 -3.54 2.27 -50.51
C GLU A 12 -4.20 2.09 -49.16
N ASN A 13 -3.72 1.07 -48.45
CA ASN A 13 -3.85 0.93 -47.02
C ASN A 13 -3.63 2.31 -46.41
N LYS A 14 -4.72 2.92 -45.94
CA LYS A 14 -4.63 3.82 -44.80
C LYS A 14 -3.84 3.05 -43.76
N ALA A 15 -2.59 3.43 -43.57
CA ALA A 15 -1.81 2.99 -42.44
C ALA A 15 -2.64 3.42 -41.24
N HIS A 16 -3.40 2.47 -40.68
CA HIS A 16 -3.77 2.52 -39.30
C HIS A 16 -2.45 2.65 -38.55
N GLN A 17 -2.12 3.89 -38.20
CA GLN A 17 -1.43 4.15 -36.95
C GLN A 17 -2.34 3.53 -35.88
N ASN A 18 -2.19 2.22 -35.68
CA ASN A 18 -2.41 1.64 -34.38
C ASN A 18 -1.34 2.29 -33.53
N GLU A 19 -1.67 3.47 -33.00
CA GLU A 19 -1.15 3.86 -31.70
C GLU A 19 -1.30 2.61 -30.84
N ASN A 20 -0.17 2.04 -30.44
CA ASN A 20 -0.12 1.12 -29.32
C ASN A 20 -0.62 1.92 -28.11
N LYS A 21 -1.94 2.12 -28.01
CA LYS A 21 -2.60 2.52 -26.78
C LYS A 21 -2.42 1.33 -25.88
N THR A 22 -1.38 1.41 -25.05
CA THR A 22 -1.29 0.61 -23.84
C THR A 22 -2.69 0.56 -23.23
N PRO A 23 -3.25 -0.63 -22.93
CA PRO A 23 -4.59 -0.71 -22.38
C PRO A 23 -4.68 0.23 -21.19
N GLU A 24 -5.66 1.14 -21.25
CA GLU A 24 -5.88 2.13 -20.20
C GLU A 24 -6.17 1.36 -18.91
N LYS A 25 -5.25 1.43 -17.95
CA LYS A 25 -5.42 0.73 -16.67
C LYS A 25 -6.69 1.26 -16.01
N ILE A 26 -7.49 0.36 -15.45
CA ILE A 26 -8.68 0.73 -14.67
C ILE A 26 -8.20 1.55 -13.46
N ARG A 27 -8.82 2.71 -13.22
CA ARG A 27 -8.44 3.63 -12.16
C ARG A 27 -9.65 4.08 -11.36
N ILE A 28 -9.42 4.39 -10.09
CA ILE A 28 -10.37 5.05 -9.22
C ILE A 28 -9.68 6.30 -8.66
N GLU A 29 -10.27 7.46 -8.92
CA GLU A 29 -9.75 8.73 -8.43
C GLU A 29 -10.52 9.16 -7.17
N THR A 30 -9.77 9.58 -6.16
CA THR A 30 -10.30 10.11 -4.89
C THR A 30 -9.58 11.42 -4.57
N GLU A 31 -10.05 12.15 -3.56
CA GLU A 31 -9.39 13.39 -3.12
C GLU A 31 -7.98 13.18 -2.56
N PHE A 32 -7.67 11.96 -2.09
CA PHE A 32 -6.43 11.65 -1.38
C PHE A 32 -5.47 10.73 -2.15
N ALA A 33 -5.93 10.10 -3.24
CA ALA A 33 -5.16 9.13 -4.00
C ALA A 33 -5.76 8.79 -5.36
N THR A 34 -4.92 8.27 -6.26
CA THR A 34 -5.34 7.57 -7.49
C THR A 34 -5.01 6.09 -7.35
N PHE A 35 -6.05 5.26 -7.34
CA PHE A 35 -5.94 3.81 -7.28
C PHE A 35 -5.84 3.23 -8.68
N ILE A 36 -4.82 2.39 -8.92
CA ILE A 36 -4.55 1.74 -10.20
C ILE A 36 -4.79 0.24 -10.03
N TYR A 37 -5.63 -0.32 -10.89
CA TYR A 37 -5.91 -1.76 -10.86
C TYR A 37 -4.66 -2.57 -11.23
N ILE A 38 -4.42 -3.62 -10.44
CA ILE A 38 -3.37 -4.61 -10.63
C ILE A 38 -3.99 -6.01 -10.71
N ASP A 39 -3.49 -6.81 -11.66
CA ASP A 39 -3.90 -8.20 -11.88
C ASP A 39 -2.65 -9.05 -12.05
N ASN A 40 -2.04 -9.37 -10.91
CA ASN A 40 -0.87 -10.22 -10.77
C ASN A 40 -1.27 -11.54 -10.09
N ALA A 41 -2.35 -12.15 -10.55
CA ALA A 41 -2.86 -13.41 -10.00
C ALA A 41 -1.77 -14.51 -9.96
N PRO A 42 -1.69 -15.33 -8.90
CA PRO A 42 -2.56 -15.34 -7.72
C PRO A 42 -2.07 -14.44 -6.58
N ALA A 43 -0.97 -13.70 -6.76
CA ALA A 43 -0.32 -12.97 -5.68
C ALA A 43 -1.14 -11.74 -5.26
N GLU A 44 -1.54 -10.91 -6.22
CA GLU A 44 -2.23 -9.65 -5.96
C GLU A 44 -3.27 -9.37 -7.06
N ILE A 45 -4.53 -9.23 -6.67
CA ILE A 45 -5.63 -8.82 -7.55
C ILE A 45 -6.40 -7.73 -6.81
N GLY A 46 -6.33 -6.49 -7.25
CA GLY A 46 -6.88 -5.36 -6.49
C GLY A 46 -6.41 -4.03 -7.06
N TYR A 47 -6.25 -3.05 -6.18
CA TYR A 47 -5.77 -1.72 -6.56
C TYR A 47 -4.63 -1.28 -5.66
N GLU A 48 -3.67 -0.58 -6.26
CA GLU A 48 -2.57 0.08 -5.55
C GLU A 48 -2.65 1.60 -5.70
N ALA A 49 -2.23 2.31 -4.66
CA ALA A 49 -2.12 3.76 -4.66
C ALA A 49 -0.99 4.25 -3.75
N GLU A 50 -0.62 5.51 -3.94
CA GLU A 50 0.17 6.30 -3.00
C GLU A 50 -0.76 7.28 -2.29
N LEU A 51 -0.78 7.23 -0.96
CA LEU A 51 -1.63 8.07 -0.11
C LEU A 51 -0.81 9.22 0.49
N ASN A 52 -1.43 10.40 0.51
CA ASN A 52 -0.92 11.52 1.30
C ASN A 52 -1.33 11.38 2.78
N TRP A 53 -0.87 10.30 3.43
CA TRP A 53 -1.26 9.96 4.80
C TRP A 53 -0.70 10.97 5.82
N TYR A 54 0.54 11.41 5.63
CA TYR A 54 1.12 12.50 6.39
C TYR A 54 1.02 13.81 5.61
N ASP A 55 1.02 14.92 6.32
CA ASP A 55 0.97 16.23 5.69
C ASP A 55 2.29 16.46 4.93
N VAL A 56 2.19 16.81 3.65
CA VAL A 56 3.35 17.08 2.81
C VAL A 56 4.08 18.30 3.36
N PRO A 57 5.39 18.22 3.66
CA PRO A 57 6.14 19.35 4.18
C PRO A 57 6.06 20.58 3.26
N GLU A 58 5.99 21.76 3.88
CA GLU A 58 6.02 23.04 3.15
C GLU A 58 7.43 23.35 2.63
N ASP A 59 8.45 22.98 3.40
CA ASP A 59 9.86 23.16 3.06
C ASP A 59 10.30 22.28 1.87
N GLU A 60 11.06 22.87 0.95
CA GLU A 60 11.46 22.20 -0.29
C GLU A 60 12.43 21.04 -0.04
N MET A 61 13.36 21.18 0.91
CA MET A 61 14.33 20.14 1.24
C MET A 61 13.66 18.97 1.97
N GLU A 62 12.72 19.24 2.87
CA GLU A 62 11.95 18.19 3.54
C GLU A 62 11.01 17.48 2.56
N ARG A 63 10.39 18.22 1.64
CA ARG A 63 9.52 17.64 0.60
C ARG A 63 10.26 16.67 -0.33
N LEU A 64 11.54 16.88 -0.60
CA LEU A 64 12.35 15.94 -1.39
C LEU A 64 12.54 14.59 -0.68
N ASN A 65 12.38 14.55 0.65
CA ASN A 65 12.47 13.35 1.47
C ASN A 65 11.09 12.81 1.90
N TYR A 66 10.00 13.44 1.46
CA TYR A 66 8.66 12.96 1.74
C TYR A 66 8.36 11.72 0.89
N TYR A 67 7.98 10.63 1.56
CA TYR A 67 7.56 9.40 0.92
C TYR A 67 6.07 9.17 1.21
N PRO A 68 5.19 9.13 0.19
CA PRO A 68 3.79 8.82 0.40
C PRO A 68 3.62 7.39 0.90
N VAL A 69 2.53 7.14 1.62
CA VAL A 69 2.21 5.82 2.17
C VAL A 69 1.62 4.97 1.06
N GLY A 70 2.23 3.81 0.80
CA GLY A 70 1.68 2.85 -0.15
C GLY A 70 0.35 2.28 0.36
N CYS A 71 -0.57 1.99 -0.55
CA CYS A 71 -1.85 1.41 -0.19
C CYS A 71 -2.27 0.34 -1.19
N TYR A 72 -2.77 -0.77 -0.65
CA TYR A 72 -3.45 -1.81 -1.41
C TYR A 72 -4.90 -1.95 -0.93
N ILE A 73 -5.84 -2.11 -1.87
CA ILE A 73 -7.22 -2.48 -1.56
C ILE A 73 -7.67 -3.67 -2.42
N ASP A 74 -8.33 -4.63 -1.76
CA ASP A 74 -8.95 -5.78 -2.41
C ASP A 74 -10.14 -5.39 -3.30
N CYS A 75 -10.38 -6.17 -4.34
CA CYS A 75 -11.70 -6.23 -4.98
C CYS A 75 -12.70 -7.05 -4.15
N ASN A 76 -13.98 -6.73 -4.28
CA ASN A 76 -15.11 -7.39 -3.59
C ASN A 76 -15.09 -8.92 -3.82
N THR A 77 -14.73 -9.36 -5.02
CA THR A 77 -14.47 -10.77 -5.37
C THR A 77 -13.27 -10.90 -6.33
N PRO A 78 -12.58 -12.05 -6.42
CA PRO A 78 -11.48 -12.25 -7.37
C PRO A 78 -11.89 -12.09 -8.85
N GLU A 79 -13.18 -12.27 -9.16
CA GLU A 79 -13.71 -12.24 -10.52
C GLU A 79 -14.16 -10.83 -10.96
N THR A 80 -14.04 -9.83 -10.09
CA THR A 80 -14.55 -8.47 -10.32
C THR A 80 -13.47 -7.43 -10.09
N THR A 81 -13.60 -6.28 -10.76
CA THR A 81 -12.79 -5.08 -10.48
C THR A 81 -13.50 -4.12 -9.51
N ASP A 82 -14.69 -4.45 -9.01
CA ASP A 82 -15.38 -3.63 -8.02
C ASP A 82 -14.65 -3.70 -6.69
N ALA A 83 -14.23 -2.56 -6.15
CA ALA A 83 -13.54 -2.43 -4.87
C ALA A 83 -14.29 -1.51 -3.89
N SER A 84 -15.58 -1.25 -4.12
CA SER A 84 -16.39 -0.29 -3.36
C SER A 84 -16.33 -0.48 -1.85
N ILE A 85 -16.31 -1.72 -1.35
CA ILE A 85 -16.25 -2.02 0.09
C ILE A 85 -14.92 -1.57 0.70
N CYS A 86 -13.81 -1.95 0.06
CA CYS A 86 -12.48 -1.62 0.56
C CYS A 86 -12.17 -0.12 0.36
N LEU A 87 -12.67 0.47 -0.73
CA LEU A 87 -12.57 1.91 -1.00
C LEU A 87 -13.27 2.72 0.10
N GLU A 88 -14.52 2.38 0.45
CA GLU A 88 -15.24 3.04 1.54
C GLU A 88 -14.47 2.96 2.87
N ARG A 89 -13.87 1.81 3.16
CA ARG A 89 -13.10 1.62 4.40
C ARG A 89 -11.83 2.46 4.41
N ILE A 90 -11.03 2.47 3.34
CA ILE A 90 -9.82 3.31 3.29
C ILE A 90 -10.15 4.80 3.33
N THR A 91 -11.26 5.24 2.71
CA THR A 91 -11.72 6.63 2.82
C THR A 91 -11.99 7.01 4.27
N ARG A 92 -12.72 6.19 5.03
CA ARG A 92 -12.96 6.46 6.46
C ARG A 92 -11.69 6.48 7.30
N LEU A 93 -10.77 5.54 7.03
CA LEU A 93 -9.47 5.51 7.70
C LEU A 93 -8.67 6.78 7.40
N PHE A 94 -8.72 7.28 6.17
CA PHE A 94 -8.02 8.50 5.75
C PHE A 94 -8.63 9.77 6.37
N GLU A 95 -9.96 9.87 6.42
CA GLU A 95 -10.67 10.98 7.08
C GLU A 95 -10.29 11.09 8.57
N ASP A 96 -10.01 9.95 9.20
CA ASP A 96 -9.62 9.83 10.62
C ASP A 96 -8.14 9.43 10.79
N ARG A 97 -7.29 9.82 9.83
CA ARG A 97 -5.91 9.32 9.73
C ARG A 97 -5.06 9.62 10.96
N TYR A 98 -5.19 10.79 11.58
CA TYR A 98 -4.38 11.13 12.75
C TYR A 98 -4.71 10.25 13.97
N ARG A 99 -6.00 9.96 14.20
CA ARG A 99 -6.41 9.05 15.29
C ARG A 99 -5.99 7.62 14.97
N THR A 100 -6.18 7.20 13.72
CA THR A 100 -5.78 5.87 13.24
C THR A 100 -4.27 5.67 13.38
N ASP A 101 -3.47 6.63 12.93
CA ASP A 101 -2.01 6.62 13.02
C ASP A 101 -1.55 6.42 14.47
N PHE A 102 -2.03 7.27 15.38
CA PHE A 102 -1.73 7.14 16.79
C PHE A 102 -2.18 5.78 17.36
N GLN A 103 -3.39 5.32 17.03
CA GLN A 103 -3.90 4.02 17.50
C GLN A 103 -2.96 2.87 17.07
N VAL A 104 -2.60 2.81 15.79
CA VAL A 104 -1.74 1.77 15.24
C VAL A 104 -0.38 1.79 15.92
N LYS A 105 0.29 2.94 15.99
CA LYS A 105 1.61 3.11 16.64
C LYS A 105 1.56 2.76 18.11
N ASN A 106 0.52 3.20 18.82
CA ASN A 106 0.32 2.92 20.24
C ASN A 106 0.07 1.41 20.50
N THR A 107 -0.62 0.72 19.61
CA THR A 107 -0.82 -0.74 19.71
C THR A 107 0.49 -1.50 19.51
N VAL A 108 1.29 -1.11 18.52
CA VAL A 108 2.64 -1.67 18.32
C VAL A 108 3.52 -1.42 19.54
N ALA A 109 3.55 -0.18 20.04
CA ALA A 109 4.38 0.14 21.20
C ALA A 109 3.92 -0.61 22.46
N GLN A 110 2.61 -0.78 22.65
CA GLN A 110 2.07 -1.59 23.74
C GLN A 110 2.48 -3.07 23.64
N HIS A 111 2.56 -3.62 22.43
CA HIS A 111 2.96 -5.01 22.19
C HIS A 111 4.40 -5.27 22.66
N PHE A 112 5.32 -4.33 22.41
CA PHE A 112 6.73 -4.46 22.80
C PHE A 112 7.05 -3.98 24.22
N THR A 113 6.09 -3.37 24.92
CA THR A 113 6.29 -2.88 26.28
C THR A 113 6.39 -4.05 27.26
N GLY A 114 7.52 -4.18 27.94
CA GLY A 114 7.71 -5.17 28.99
C GLY A 114 7.02 -4.81 30.31
N ASP A 115 7.10 -5.71 31.29
CA ASP A 115 6.45 -5.55 32.61
C ASP A 115 6.92 -4.31 33.38
N ASN A 116 8.12 -3.83 33.10
CA ASN A 116 8.69 -2.61 33.69
C ASN A 116 8.20 -1.31 33.02
N GLY A 117 7.30 -1.41 32.03
CA GLY A 117 6.78 -0.27 31.28
C GLY A 117 7.76 0.30 30.25
N LEU A 118 8.87 -0.39 29.99
CA LEU A 118 9.88 0.01 29.02
C LEU A 118 9.98 -1.03 27.90
N ILE A 119 10.46 -0.57 26.75
CA ILE A 119 10.76 -1.37 25.57
C ILE A 119 12.28 -1.54 25.51
N LYS A 120 12.74 -2.76 25.25
CA LYS A 120 14.16 -3.07 25.11
C LYS A 120 14.51 -3.22 23.64
N THR A 121 15.49 -2.49 23.15
CA THR A 121 16.00 -2.63 21.78
C THR A 121 16.86 -3.89 21.64
N LEU A 122 17.14 -4.34 20.41
CA LEU A 122 18.06 -5.45 20.13
C LEU A 122 19.48 -5.18 20.63
N ARG A 123 19.86 -3.89 20.73
CA ARG A 123 21.14 -3.45 21.32
C ARG A 123 21.14 -3.44 22.85
N GLY A 124 19.99 -3.68 23.47
CA GLY A 124 19.81 -3.69 24.92
C GLY A 124 19.59 -2.32 25.55
N GLU A 125 19.37 -1.29 24.74
CA GLU A 125 18.96 0.04 25.20
C GLU A 125 17.50 0.00 25.63
N MET A 126 17.13 0.83 26.60
CA MET A 126 15.77 0.90 27.11
C MET A 126 15.14 2.19 26.65
N MET A 127 13.92 2.12 26.15
CA MET A 127 13.14 3.27 25.72
C MET A 127 11.71 3.21 26.27
N THR A 128 11.09 4.37 26.34
CA THR A 128 9.70 4.55 26.70
C THR A 128 8.78 4.23 25.53
N LYS A 129 7.53 3.94 25.87
CA LYS A 129 6.46 3.77 24.87
C LYS A 129 6.29 5.00 23.97
N GLN A 130 6.43 6.20 24.52
CA GLN A 130 6.26 7.44 23.76
C GLN A 130 7.38 7.63 22.74
N GLU A 131 8.63 7.37 23.12
CA GLU A 131 9.76 7.42 22.19
C GLU A 131 9.57 6.47 21.01
N LEU A 132 9.00 5.28 21.23
CA LEU A 132 8.69 4.37 20.12
C LEU A 132 7.54 4.89 19.24
N ILE A 133 6.48 5.46 19.85
CA ILE A 133 5.37 6.03 19.08
C ILE A 133 5.86 7.17 18.17
N ASP A 134 6.76 8.02 18.66
CA ASP A 134 7.25 9.19 17.93
C ASP A 134 8.15 8.80 16.74
N GLU A 135 8.81 7.64 16.80
CA GLU A 135 9.73 7.15 15.75
C GLU A 135 9.06 6.19 14.75
N LEU A 136 7.92 5.59 15.12
CA LEU A 136 7.18 4.71 14.20
C LEU A 136 6.52 5.53 13.09
N GLU A 137 6.60 5.00 11.88
CA GLU A 137 5.89 5.55 10.72
C GLU A 137 5.22 4.45 9.92
N ILE A 138 3.91 4.54 9.72
CA ILE A 138 3.19 3.74 8.72
C ILE A 138 3.77 4.05 7.34
N ARG A 139 4.18 3.00 6.61
CA ARG A 139 4.65 3.07 5.22
C ARG A 139 3.72 2.42 4.22
N PHE A 140 2.93 1.45 4.67
CA PHE A 140 2.00 0.73 3.81
C PHE A 140 0.69 0.39 4.54
N ILE A 141 -0.44 0.48 3.84
CA ILE A 141 -1.76 0.12 4.35
C ILE A 141 -2.41 -0.88 3.37
N SER A 142 -2.87 -2.03 3.87
CA SER A 142 -3.64 -2.98 3.07
C SER A 142 -5.04 -3.13 3.63
N VAL A 143 -6.06 -2.98 2.79
CA VAL A 143 -7.47 -3.18 3.17
C VAL A 143 -8.05 -4.38 2.42
N TYR A 144 -8.42 -5.41 3.18
CA TYR A 144 -8.90 -6.68 2.63
C TYR A 144 -10.42 -6.77 2.66
N ARG A 145 -10.98 -7.50 1.69
CA ARG A 145 -12.44 -7.68 1.53
C ARG A 145 -13.09 -8.40 2.70
N ASP A 146 -12.32 -9.22 3.41
CA ASP A 146 -12.79 -10.01 4.56
C ASP A 146 -12.94 -9.20 5.85
N GLY A 147 -12.60 -7.90 5.82
CA GLY A 147 -12.68 -7.02 6.97
C GLY A 147 -11.33 -6.67 7.58
N ARG A 148 -10.25 -7.36 7.21
CA ARG A 148 -8.92 -7.09 7.77
C ARG A 148 -8.33 -5.78 7.24
N THR A 149 -7.50 -5.17 8.06
CA THR A 149 -6.61 -4.07 7.66
C THR A 149 -5.22 -4.31 8.22
N ALA A 150 -4.21 -4.27 7.36
CA ALA A 150 -2.82 -4.43 7.74
C ALA A 150 -2.05 -3.12 7.54
N TYR A 151 -1.10 -2.86 8.44
CA TYR A 151 -0.21 -1.72 8.38
C TYR A 151 1.23 -2.23 8.43
N SER A 152 2.08 -1.78 7.51
CA SER A 152 3.53 -1.92 7.60
C SER A 152 4.09 -0.66 8.23
N LEU A 153 4.78 -0.80 9.34
CA LEU A 153 5.43 0.30 10.04
C LEU A 153 6.92 0.14 9.98
N ASN A 154 7.58 1.25 9.72
CA ASN A 154 9.01 1.33 9.76
C ASN A 154 9.51 1.90 11.09
N GLN A 155 10.72 1.48 11.43
CA GLN A 155 11.38 1.73 12.71
C GLN A 155 12.87 2.08 12.52
N TYR A 156 13.18 2.98 11.56
CA TYR A 156 14.52 3.30 11.06
C TYR A 156 15.64 3.34 12.12
N SER A 157 15.32 3.81 13.33
CA SER A 157 16.27 4.13 14.40
C SER A 157 16.33 3.11 15.54
N LEU A 158 15.33 2.23 15.71
CA LEU A 158 15.09 1.62 17.02
C LEU A 158 15.45 0.14 17.15
N ASP A 159 15.64 -0.60 16.05
CA ASP A 159 16.15 -1.98 16.07
C ASP A 159 15.48 -2.82 17.18
N ILE A 160 14.15 -2.72 17.35
CA ILE A 160 13.47 -3.20 18.58
C ILE A 160 13.23 -4.71 18.60
N ASP A 161 13.11 -5.34 17.43
CA ASP A 161 12.95 -6.79 17.33
C ASP A 161 13.24 -7.30 15.91
N TYR A 162 13.00 -6.48 14.89
CA TYR A 162 13.12 -6.87 13.49
C TYR A 162 14.13 -6.01 12.73
N SER A 163 14.98 -6.65 11.95
CA SER A 163 15.80 -5.99 10.93
C SER A 163 14.97 -5.49 9.73
N SER A 164 13.65 -5.43 9.87
CA SER A 164 12.64 -5.18 8.85
C SER A 164 11.48 -4.37 9.41
N ASP A 165 10.47 -4.12 8.59
CA ASP A 165 9.23 -3.48 9.01
C ASP A 165 8.48 -4.35 10.05
N VAL A 166 7.70 -3.67 10.90
CA VAL A 166 6.73 -4.27 11.81
C VAL A 166 5.37 -4.24 11.13
N HIS A 167 4.74 -5.41 10.98
CA HIS A 167 3.39 -5.53 10.44
C HIS A 167 2.39 -5.66 11.59
N ILE A 168 1.31 -4.90 11.53
CA ILE A 168 0.17 -5.07 12.43
C ILE A 168 -1.11 -5.26 11.62
N ILE A 169 -1.84 -6.33 11.94
CA ILE A 169 -3.07 -6.70 11.26
C ILE A 169 -4.21 -6.59 12.27
N PHE A 170 -5.21 -5.78 11.95
CA PHE A 170 -6.48 -5.74 12.65
C PHE A 170 -7.50 -6.60 11.91
N ASP A 171 -8.23 -7.43 12.64
CA ASP A 171 -9.40 -8.13 12.11
C ASP A 171 -10.66 -7.25 12.15
N LYS A 172 -11.77 -7.76 11.62
CA LYS A 172 -13.06 -7.07 11.58
C LYS A 172 -13.63 -6.72 12.96
N ASP A 173 -13.16 -7.39 14.01
CA ASP A 173 -13.59 -7.23 15.40
C ASP A 173 -12.59 -6.37 16.19
N ASN A 174 -11.59 -5.77 15.52
CA ASN A 174 -10.48 -4.99 16.06
C ASN A 174 -9.51 -5.78 16.96
N ASN A 175 -9.50 -7.11 16.90
CA ASN A 175 -8.38 -7.86 17.47
C ASN A 175 -7.15 -7.66 16.59
N TYR A 176 -5.96 -7.68 17.17
CA TYR A 176 -4.73 -7.41 16.45
C TYR A 176 -3.70 -8.53 16.59
N THR A 177 -2.87 -8.66 15.55
CA THR A 177 -1.64 -9.45 15.57
C THR A 177 -0.48 -8.59 15.07
N VAL A 178 0.66 -8.66 15.75
CA VAL A 178 1.92 -8.03 15.32
C VAL A 178 2.83 -9.13 14.75
N GLN A 179 3.45 -8.87 13.61
CA GLN A 179 4.25 -9.81 12.83
C GLN A 179 5.48 -9.12 12.25
N ASN A 180 6.54 -9.90 11.99
CA ASN A 180 7.65 -9.46 11.13
C ASN A 180 7.40 -9.77 9.65
N ASP A 181 8.28 -9.28 8.76
CA ASP A 181 8.22 -9.56 7.32
C ASP A 181 8.09 -11.06 7.00
N ARG A 182 8.85 -11.91 7.70
CA ARG A 182 8.88 -13.35 7.42
C ARG A 182 7.54 -14.01 7.72
N GLU A 183 6.92 -13.63 8.82
CA GLU A 183 5.60 -14.08 9.22
C GLU A 183 4.51 -13.51 8.30
N PHE A 184 4.58 -12.21 8.01
CA PHE A 184 3.58 -11.50 7.22
C PHE A 184 3.50 -12.00 5.78
N TYR A 185 4.64 -12.03 5.08
CA TYR A 185 4.69 -12.47 3.69
C TYR A 185 4.67 -14.00 3.53
N ASN A 186 4.60 -14.75 4.64
CA ASN A 186 4.71 -16.21 4.64
C ASN A 186 5.87 -16.66 3.74
N PHE A 187 7.06 -16.06 3.89
CA PHE A 187 8.27 -16.50 3.20
C PHE A 187 8.60 -17.92 3.69
N GLN A 188 7.93 -18.92 3.12
CA GLN A 188 8.35 -20.31 3.25
C GLN A 188 9.80 -20.35 2.80
N GLN A 189 10.65 -21.01 3.59
CA GLN A 189 12.00 -21.36 3.16
C GLN A 189 11.86 -22.23 1.92
N ARG A 190 11.85 -21.61 0.74
CA ARG A 190 12.01 -22.27 -0.55
C ARG A 190 13.49 -22.55 -0.76
#